data_AF-A0A355WLU4-F1
#
_entry.id   AF-A0A355WLU4-F1
#
_cell.length_a   1.000
_cell.length_b   1.000
_cell.length_c   1.000
_cell.angle_alpha   90.00
_cell.angle_beta   90.00
_cell.angle_gamma   90.00
#
_symmetry.space_group_name_H-M   'P 1'
#
loop_
_entity.id
_entity.type
_entity.pdbx_description
1 polymer ?
#
loop_
_entity_poly.entity_id
_entity_poly.type
_entity_poly.pdbx_seq_one_letter_code
_entity_poly.pdbx_strand_id
1 'polypeptide(L)'
;MSDTVALQGVFAASLIAFFAFIGFDDVVNLVEETRNPTKTMPWAIAISLVLVTVIYFLVVFVAVQSVPIDQLAGSEAPIGLLFERLTGFSPLAITLVAIVATLNGVVIEIVMAARVVYGLGRRGRL
;
A
#
# COMPACT_ATOMS: atom_id res chain seq x y z
N MET A 1 -23.65 -19.43 -7.31
CA MET A 1 -22.46 -18.91 -8.01
C MET A 1 -21.56 -20.10 -8.29
N SER A 2 -21.03 -20.28 -9.50
CA SER A 2 -20.09 -21.39 -9.74
C SER A 2 -18.77 -21.08 -9.03
N ASP A 3 -18.14 -22.11 -8.45
CA ASP A 3 -16.87 -21.97 -7.72
C ASP A 3 -15.78 -21.30 -8.57
N THR A 4 -15.86 -21.48 -9.90
CA THR A 4 -14.99 -20.83 -10.88
C THR A 4 -15.10 -19.30 -10.86
N VAL A 5 -16.31 -18.74 -10.76
CA VAL A 5 -16.52 -17.29 -10.72
C VAL A 5 -15.98 -16.70 -9.41
N ALA A 6 -16.19 -17.41 -8.29
CA ALA A 6 -15.62 -16.99 -7.01
C ALA A 6 -14.09 -17.00 -7.05
N LEU A 7 -13.49 -18.07 -7.59
CA LEU A 7 -12.04 -18.19 -7.72
C LEU A 7 -11.44 -17.10 -8.61
N GLN A 8 -12.08 -16.79 -9.75
CA GLN A 8 -11.67 -15.70 -10.61
C GLN A 8 -11.71 -14.33 -9.90
N GLY A 9 -12.75 -14.08 -9.10
CA GLY A 9 -12.85 -12.86 -8.30
C GLY A 9 -11.74 -12.74 -7.27
N VAL A 10 -11.41 -13.84 -6.57
CA VAL A 10 -10.30 -13.88 -5.59
C VAL A 10 -8.97 -13.59 -6.28
N PHE A 11 -8.70 -14.21 -7.44
CA PHE A 11 -7.46 -13.96 -8.18
C PHE A 11 -7.36 -12.50 -8.65
N ALA A 12 -8.43 -11.93 -9.21
CA ALA A 12 -8.42 -10.53 -9.64
C ALA A 12 -8.18 -9.58 -8.45
N ALA A 13 -8.87 -9.79 -7.33
CA ALA A 13 -8.68 -9.00 -6.11
C ALA A 13 -7.26 -9.14 -5.55
N SER A 14 -6.66 -10.33 -5.62
CA SER A 14 -5.29 -10.56 -5.13
C SER A 14 -4.23 -9.77 -5.89
N LEU A 15 -4.40 -9.58 -7.20
CA LEU A 15 -3.48 -8.78 -8.02
C LEU A 15 -3.54 -7.29 -7.63
N ILE A 16 -4.76 -6.77 -7.42
CA ILE A 16 -4.97 -5.39 -6.95
C ILE A 16 -4.43 -5.22 -5.53
N ALA A 17 -4.66 -6.21 -4.66
CA ALA A 17 -4.12 -6.19 -3.30
C ALA A 17 -2.59 -6.22 -3.31
N PHE A 18 -1.96 -7.02 -4.18
CA PHE A 18 -0.51 -7.06 -4.32
C PHE A 18 0.08 -5.70 -4.70
N PHE A 19 -0.60 -4.93 -5.57
CA PHE A 19 -0.20 -3.57 -5.91
C PHE A 19 -0.09 -2.66 -4.66
N ALA A 20 -1.00 -2.82 -3.69
CA ALA A 20 -0.96 -2.05 -2.44
C ALA A 20 0.25 -2.38 -1.54
N PHE A 21 0.94 -3.50 -1.78
CA PHE A 21 2.15 -3.88 -1.04
C PHE A 21 3.45 -3.46 -1.76
N ILE A 22 3.39 -2.87 -2.95
CA ILE A 22 4.60 -2.40 -3.66
C ILE A 22 5.40 -1.43 -2.76
N GLY A 23 6.72 -1.60 -2.75
CA GLY A 23 7.65 -0.80 -1.95
C GLY A 23 8.27 -1.54 -0.75
N PHE A 24 7.79 -2.75 -0.39
CA PHE A 24 8.46 -3.56 0.64
C PHE A 24 9.87 -3.99 0.21
N ASP A 25 10.06 -4.21 -1.09
CA ASP A 25 11.31 -4.61 -1.72
C ASP A 25 12.29 -3.44 -1.85
N ASP A 26 11.80 -2.20 -1.94
CA ASP A 26 12.64 -0.99 -2.01
C ASP A 26 13.49 -0.77 -0.75
N VAL A 27 13.14 -1.40 0.37
CA VAL A 27 13.94 -1.36 1.60
C VAL A 27 15.38 -1.83 1.34
N VAL A 28 15.60 -2.72 0.35
CA VAL A 28 16.95 -3.17 -0.06
C VAL A 28 17.86 -2.04 -0.54
N ASN A 29 17.29 -0.95 -1.07
CA ASN A 29 18.05 0.22 -1.50
C ASN A 29 18.65 1.02 -0.33
N LEU A 30 18.24 0.73 0.91
CA LEU A 30 18.80 1.30 2.13
C LEU A 30 19.81 0.36 2.82
N VAL A 31 20.18 -0.75 2.18
CA VAL A 31 21.07 -1.75 2.79
C VAL A 31 22.43 -1.15 3.19
N GLU A 32 22.95 -0.21 2.39
CA GLU A 32 24.23 0.48 2.64
C GLU A 32 24.15 1.45 3.83
N GLU A 33 22.95 1.96 4.14
CA GLU A 33 22.68 2.88 5.25
C GLU A 33 22.23 2.14 6.53
N THR A 34 22.01 0.84 6.44
CA THR A 34 21.45 0.03 7.53
C THR A 34 22.55 -0.54 8.43
N ARG A 35 22.41 -0.38 9.76
CA ARG A 35 23.31 -1.03 10.72
C ARG A 35 23.02 -2.53 10.79
N ASN A 36 24.05 -3.36 10.61
CA ASN A 36 23.96 -4.83 10.60
C ASN A 36 22.90 -5.38 9.62
N PRO A 37 23.02 -5.10 8.31
CA PRO A 37 21.97 -5.37 7.32
C PRO A 37 21.60 -6.86 7.23
N THR A 38 22.55 -7.77 7.46
CA THR A 38 22.33 -9.22 7.44
C THR A 38 21.30 -9.70 8.46
N LYS A 39 21.11 -8.97 9.57
CA LYS A 39 20.10 -9.27 10.59
C LYS A 39 18.92 -8.30 10.49
N THR A 40 19.18 -7.02 10.27
CA THR A 40 18.13 -5.99 10.31
C THR A 40 17.18 -6.07 9.13
N MET A 41 17.69 -6.32 7.91
CA MET A 41 16.87 -6.28 6.70
C MET A 41 15.79 -7.36 6.65
N PRO A 42 16.08 -8.66 6.94
CA PRO A 42 15.06 -9.69 6.95
C PRO A 42 13.94 -9.41 7.95
N TRP A 43 14.28 -8.93 9.15
CA TRP A 43 13.29 -8.57 10.16
C TRP A 43 12.49 -7.33 9.78
N ALA A 44 13.13 -6.31 9.20
CA ALA A 44 12.43 -5.10 8.75
C ALA A 44 11.37 -5.43 7.69
N ILE A 45 11.71 -6.26 6.70
CA ILE A 45 10.77 -6.70 5.65
C ILE A 45 9.62 -7.53 6.24
N ALA A 46 9.92 -8.49 7.13
CA ALA A 46 8.88 -9.33 7.72
C ALA A 46 7.92 -8.51 8.60
N ILE A 47 8.46 -7.61 9.44
CA ILE A 47 7.66 -6.76 10.32
C ILE A 47 6.81 -5.77 9.51
N SER A 48 7.38 -5.15 8.46
CA SER A 48 6.62 -4.21 7.63
C SER A 48 5.45 -4.92 6.92
N LEU A 49 5.69 -6.09 6.32
CA LEU A 49 4.66 -6.88 5.67
C LEU A 49 3.54 -7.27 6.63
N VAL A 50 3.87 -7.81 7.80
CA VAL A 50 2.87 -8.21 8.80
C VAL A 50 2.09 -7.01 9.31
N LEU A 51 2.77 -5.92 9.65
CA LEU A 51 2.13 -4.71 10.18
C LEU A 51 1.17 -4.09 9.16
N VAL A 52 1.60 -3.92 7.92
CA VAL A 52 0.77 -3.37 6.84
C VAL A 52 -0.42 -4.27 6.55
N THR A 53 -0.20 -5.59 6.53
CA THR A 53 -1.27 -6.57 6.35
C THR A 53 -2.35 -6.41 7.42
N VAL A 54 -1.95 -6.34 8.69
CA VAL A 54 -2.89 -6.14 9.81
C VAL A 54 -3.65 -4.82 9.65
N ILE A 55 -2.98 -3.72 9.32
CA ILE A 55 -3.62 -2.42 9.12
C ILE A 55 -4.65 -2.50 7.99
N TYR A 56 -4.30 -3.10 6.85
CA TYR A 56 -5.21 -3.24 5.71
C TYR A 56 -6.43 -4.09 6.05
N PHE A 57 -6.24 -5.21 6.75
CA PHE A 57 -7.36 -6.03 7.24
C PHE A 57 -8.28 -5.26 8.17
N LEU A 58 -7.72 -4.46 9.09
CA LEU A 58 -8.52 -3.64 10.01
C LEU A 58 -9.33 -2.57 9.27
N VAL A 59 -8.73 -1.88 8.30
CA VAL A 59 -9.42 -0.87 7.48
C VAL A 59 -10.56 -1.51 6.68
N VAL A 60 -10.31 -2.63 6.00
CA VAL A 60 -11.34 -3.35 5.23
C VAL A 60 -12.44 -3.86 6.15
N PHE A 61 -12.08 -4.41 7.32
CA PHE A 61 -13.05 -4.88 8.30
C PHE A 61 -13.98 -3.76 8.75
N VAL A 62 -13.44 -2.60 9.13
CA VAL A 62 -14.24 -1.44 9.53
C VAL A 62 -15.09 -0.93 8.37
N ALA A 63 -14.54 -0.88 7.16
CA ALA A 63 -15.25 -0.40 5.97
C ALA A 63 -16.50 -1.24 5.67
N VAL A 64 -16.33 -2.56 5.56
CA VAL A 64 -17.40 -3.50 5.20
C VAL A 64 -18.46 -3.60 6.30
N GLN A 65 -18.08 -3.41 7.57
CA GLN A 65 -19.05 -3.37 8.68
C GLN A 65 -19.85 -2.07 8.72
N SER A 66 -19.27 -0.94 8.29
CA SER A 66 -19.86 0.39 8.48
C SER A 66 -20.65 0.88 7.26
N VAL A 67 -20.29 0.43 6.06
CA VAL A 67 -20.85 0.92 4.79
C VAL A 67 -21.30 -0.27 3.93
N PRO A 68 -22.52 -0.24 3.35
CA PRO A 68 -22.96 -1.27 2.41
C PRO A 68 -21.98 -1.47 1.25
N ILE A 69 -21.72 -2.73 0.89
CA ILE A 69 -20.69 -3.11 -0.11
C ILE A 69 -20.98 -2.47 -1.49
N ASP A 70 -22.24 -2.34 -1.86
CA ASP A 70 -22.69 -1.68 -3.09
C ASP A 70 -22.30 -0.19 -3.13
N GLN A 71 -22.39 0.50 -1.98
CA GLN A 71 -21.97 1.90 -1.87
C GLN A 71 -20.45 2.05 -1.89
N LEU A 72 -19.73 1.12 -1.26
CA LEU A 72 -18.26 1.10 -1.33
C LEU A 72 -17.78 0.83 -2.76
N ALA A 73 -18.38 -0.13 -3.46
CA ALA A 73 -18.01 -0.50 -4.82
C ALA A 73 -18.36 0.58 -5.86
N GLY A 74 -19.42 1.37 -5.62
CA GLY A 74 -19.82 2.49 -6.47
C GLY A 74 -19.13 3.80 -6.17
N SER A 75 -18.32 3.89 -5.12
CA SER A 75 -17.64 5.13 -4.72
C SER A 75 -16.27 5.25 -5.36
N GLU A 76 -15.98 6.40 -5.97
CA GLU A 76 -14.62 6.74 -6.42
C GLU A 76 -13.67 7.04 -5.26
N ALA A 77 -14.21 7.33 -4.06
CA ALA A 77 -13.44 7.63 -2.86
C ALA A 77 -13.99 6.87 -1.62
N PRO A 78 -13.86 5.54 -1.55
CA PRO A 78 -14.50 4.72 -0.50
C PRO A 78 -14.06 5.09 0.93
N ILE A 79 -12.81 5.51 1.12
CA ILE A 79 -12.30 5.93 2.43
C ILE A 79 -12.89 7.28 2.86
N GLY A 80 -13.12 8.20 1.92
CA GLY A 80 -13.81 9.46 2.18
C GLY A 80 -15.27 9.20 2.61
N LEU A 81 -15.96 8.33 1.86
CA LEU A 81 -17.32 7.90 2.19
C LEU A 81 -17.40 7.24 3.59
N LEU A 82 -16.44 6.36 3.90
CA LEU A 82 -16.34 5.73 5.22
C LEU A 82 -16.15 6.76 6.33
N PHE A 83 -15.25 7.73 6.13
CA PHE A 83 -14.99 8.79 7.11
C PHE A 83 -16.23 9.64 7.36
N GLU A 84 -16.92 10.07 6.29
CA GLU A 84 -18.15 10.85 6.39
C GLU A 84 -19.25 10.06 7.13
N ARG A 85 -19.39 8.75 6.83
CA ARG A 85 -20.35 7.88 7.51
C ARG A 85 -20.07 7.69 9.00
N LEU A 86 -18.81 7.57 9.39
CA LEU A 86 -18.43 7.33 10.78
C LEU A 86 -18.46 8.61 11.63
N THR A 87 -18.13 9.76 11.04
CA THR A 87 -17.89 10.99 11.79
C THR A 87 -18.94 12.07 11.58
N GLY A 88 -19.69 12.01 10.47
CA GLY A 88 -20.62 13.06 10.04
C GLY A 88 -19.93 14.33 9.53
N PHE A 89 -18.60 14.38 9.49
CA PHE A 89 -17.84 15.51 8.96
C PHE A 89 -17.53 15.35 7.48
N SER A 90 -17.26 16.47 6.81
CA SER A 90 -16.80 16.47 5.41
C SER A 90 -15.54 15.61 5.24
N PRO A 91 -15.46 14.79 4.16
CA PRO A 91 -14.29 13.95 3.90
C PRO A 91 -13.04 14.74 3.49
N LEU A 92 -13.12 16.07 3.35
CA LEU A 92 -12.02 16.91 2.89
C LEU A 92 -10.75 16.70 3.72
N ALA A 93 -10.86 16.61 5.04
CA ALA A 93 -9.71 16.41 5.92
C ALA A 93 -8.98 15.10 5.65
N ILE A 94 -9.69 13.97 5.57
CA ILE A 94 -9.06 12.67 5.29
C ILE A 94 -8.52 12.59 3.86
N THR A 95 -9.21 13.22 2.90
CA THR A 95 -8.76 13.31 1.51
C THR A 95 -7.46 14.10 1.38
N LEU A 96 -7.32 15.22 2.09
CA LEU A 96 -6.06 15.97 2.10
C LEU A 96 -4.91 15.16 2.69
N VAL A 97 -5.15 14.42 3.78
CA VAL A 97 -4.16 13.51 4.36
C VAL A 97 -3.76 12.44 3.34
N ALA A 98 -4.73 11.83 2.65
CA ALA A 98 -4.46 10.82 1.63
C ALA A 98 -3.65 11.38 0.43
N ILE A 99 -3.93 12.61 0.00
CA ILE A 99 -3.17 13.28 -1.07
C ILE A 99 -1.73 13.51 -0.62
N VAL A 100 -1.51 14.07 0.58
CA VAL A 100 -0.17 14.33 1.10
C VAL A 100 0.61 13.02 1.28
N ALA A 101 -0.02 11.98 1.79
CA ALA A 101 0.60 10.66 1.95
C ALA A 101 1.00 10.06 0.59
N THR A 102 0.10 10.12 -0.41
CA THR A 102 0.38 9.65 -1.77
C THR A 102 1.54 10.41 -2.41
N LEU A 103 1.55 11.75 -2.31
CA LEU A 103 2.64 12.58 -2.84
C LEU A 103 3.97 12.26 -2.18
N ASN A 104 3.99 12.01 -0.87
CA ASN A 104 5.20 11.59 -0.17
C ASN A 104 5.70 10.23 -0.70
N GLY A 105 4.81 9.27 -0.91
CA GLY A 105 5.14 7.98 -1.53
C GLY A 105 5.78 8.15 -2.91
N VAL A 106 5.19 8.97 -3.78
CA VAL A 106 5.73 9.27 -5.11
C VAL A 106 7.14 9.86 -5.04
N VAL A 107 7.39 10.79 -4.11
CA VAL A 107 8.73 11.38 -3.92
C VAL A 107 9.75 10.33 -3.50
N ILE A 108 9.39 9.43 -2.57
CA ILE A 108 10.26 8.34 -2.13
C ILE A 108 10.59 7.41 -3.30
N GLU A 109 9.60 7.06 -4.11
CA GLU A 109 9.77 6.17 -5.26
C GLU A 109 10.71 6.77 -6.32
N ILE A 110 10.58 8.07 -6.61
CA ILE A 110 11.51 8.79 -7.50
C ILE A 110 12.94 8.74 -6.96
N VAL A 111 13.14 8.92 -5.66
CA VAL A 111 14.47 8.84 -5.02
C VAL A 111 15.05 7.43 -5.12
N MET A 112 14.24 6.39 -4.90
CA MET A 112 14.69 4.99 -5.03
C MET A 112 15.07 4.65 -6.47
N ALA A 113 14.25 5.05 -7.45
CA ALA A 113 14.55 4.86 -8.86
C ALA A 113 15.89 5.50 -9.25
N ALA A 114 16.16 6.72 -8.76
CA ALA A 114 17.43 7.40 -9.00
C ALA A 114 18.64 6.63 -8.41
N ARG A 115 18.49 6.02 -7.23
CA ARG A 115 19.54 5.18 -6.62
C ARG A 115 19.86 3.96 -7.47
N VAL A 116 18.85 3.28 -8.01
CA VAL A 116 19.03 2.11 -8.89
C VAL A 116 19.78 2.51 -10.16
N VAL A 117 19.35 3.59 -10.84
CA VAL A 117 20.02 4.10 -12.05
C VAL A 117 21.47 4.47 -11.76
N TYR A 118 21.74 5.19 -10.67
CA TYR A 118 23.10 5.52 -10.27
C TYR A 118 23.97 4.26 -10.05
N GLY A 119 23.43 3.25 -9.35
CA GLY A 119 24.10 1.98 -9.12
C GLY A 119 24.42 1.22 -10.41
N LEU A 120 23.53 1.24 -11.40
CA LEU A 120 23.75 0.64 -12.72
C LEU A 120 24.83 1.38 -13.50
N GLY A 121 24.80 2.72 -13.53
CA GLY A 121 25.79 3.54 -14.21
C GLY A 121 27.19 3.38 -13.63
N ARG A 122 27.32 3.32 -12.29
CA ARG A 122 28.62 3.10 -11.62
C ARG A 122 29.24 1.73 -11.93
N ARG A 123 28.42 0.76 -12.33
CA ARG A 123 28.84 -0.59 -12.73
C ARG A 123 29.05 -0.73 -14.24
N GLY A 124 28.89 0.36 -15.01
CA GLY A 124 29.02 0.35 -16.47
C GLY A 124 27.95 -0.52 -17.16
N ARG A 125 26.76 -0.64 -16.56
CA ARG A 125 25.64 -1.47 -17.05
C ARG A 125 24.46 -0.62 -17.56
N LEU A 126 24.72 0.65 -17.83
CA LEU A 126 23.86 1.57 -18.57
C LEU A 126 24.51 1.90 -19.90
#